data_AF-A0A523W2I7-F1
#
_entry.id   AF-A0A523W2I7-F1
#
_cell.length_a   1.000
_cell.length_b   1.000
_cell.length_c   1.000
_cell.angle_alpha   90.00
_cell.angle_beta   90.00
_cell.angle_gamma   90.00
#
_symmetry.space_group_name_H-M   'P 1'
#
loop_
_entity.id
_entity.type
_entity.pdbx_description
1 polymer ?
#
loop_
_entity_poly.entity_id
_entity_poly.type
_entity_poly.pdbx_seq_one_letter_code
_entity_poly.pdbx_strand_id
1 'polypeptide(L)' 'MNANISGSIDVVYNGSLASIGAEFTCSVGTGSVTYTDLGAGGMSRLGDIISTDDYNSASDKYTFSLTSSTGSIEVRGQSL' A
#
# COMPACT_ATOMS: atom_id res chain seq x y z
N MET A 1 -27.16 -9.53 4.98
CA MET A 1 -26.57 -8.23 4.59
C MET A 1 -25.06 -8.41 4.62
N ASN A 2 -24.39 -8.37 3.47
CA ASN A 2 -22.92 -8.40 3.46
C ASN A 2 -22.47 -6.98 3.76
N ALA A 3 -21.80 -6.77 4.89
CA ALA A 3 -21.19 -5.49 5.19
C ALA A 3 -20.08 -5.26 4.15
N ASN A 4 -20.26 -4.25 3.29
CA ASN A 4 -19.15 -3.73 2.50
C ASN A 4 -18.22 -3.00 3.47
N ILE A 5 -17.14 -3.65 3.87
CA ILE A 5 -16.08 -3.01 4.66
C ILE A 5 -15.20 -2.27 3.67
N SER A 6 -15.39 -0.96 3.56
CA SER A 6 -14.47 -0.07 2.87
C SER A 6 -13.45 0.46 3.88
N GLY A 7 -12.20 0.04 3.75
CA GLY A 7 -11.08 0.52 4.56
C GLY A 7 -10.07 1.28 3.69
N SER A 8 -9.45 2.31 4.24
CA SER A 8 -8.31 2.98 3.61
C SER A 8 -7.07 2.80 4.48
N ILE A 9 -5.92 2.64 3.82
CA ILE A 9 -4.60 2.72 4.46
C ILE A 9 -3.87 3.89 3.81
N ASP A 10 -3.61 4.91 4.61
CA ASP A 10 -2.75 6.02 4.23
C ASP A 10 -1.32 5.73 4.72
N VAL A 11 -0.38 5.77 3.79
CA VAL A 11 1.03 5.48 4.03
C VAL A 11 1.82 6.76 3.81
N VAL A 12 2.37 7.26 4.91
CA VAL A 12 3.22 8.43 4.89
C VAL A 12 4.55 8.05 5.52
N TYR A 13 5.61 8.06 4.72
CA TYR A 13 6.97 7.91 5.23
C TYR A 13 7.73 9.23 5.03
N ASN A 14 8.66 9.48 5.96
CA ASN A 14 9.50 10.67 5.99
C ASN A 14 10.96 10.22 5.97
N GLY A 15 11.63 10.42 4.84
CA GLY A 15 13.02 10.01 4.64
C GLY A 15 13.34 9.76 3.16
N SER A 16 14.62 9.51 2.87
CA SER A 16 15.04 9.07 1.53
C SER A 16 14.53 7.67 1.26
N LEU A 17 13.99 7.42 0.06
CA LEU A 17 13.59 6.09 -0.41
C LEU A 17 14.72 5.06 -0.24
N ALA A 18 15.97 5.50 -0.45
CA ALA A 18 17.15 4.64 -0.30
C ALA A 18 17.34 4.10 1.13
N SER A 19 16.66 4.69 2.11
CA SER A 19 16.73 4.33 3.52
C SER A 19 15.45 3.65 4.00
N ILE A 20 14.28 4.01 3.45
CA ILE A 20 12.97 3.54 3.89
C ILE A 20 12.21 2.89 2.74
N GLY A 21 11.98 1.58 2.88
CA GLY A 21 11.13 0.80 1.99
C GLY A 21 9.80 0.49 2.64
N ALA A 22 8.70 0.69 1.92
CA ALA A 22 7.38 0.28 2.38
C ALA A 22 6.74 -0.70 1.37
N GLU A 23 6.07 -1.75 1.88
CA GLU A 23 5.34 -2.74 1.07
C GLU A 23 3.98 -3.04 1.70
N PHE A 24 2.94 -3.04 0.87
CA PHE A 24 1.55 -3.26 1.24
C PHE A 24 1.00 -4.41 0.41
N THR A 25 0.69 -5.53 1.06
CA THR A 25 0.00 -6.64 0.41
C THR A 25 -1.49 -6.57 0.72
N CYS A 26 -2.31 -6.43 -0.31
CA CYS A 26 -3.76 -6.26 -0.19
C CYS A 26 -4.51 -7.36 -0.95
N SER A 27 -5.43 -8.06 -0.28
CA SER A 27 -6.26 -9.08 -0.92
C SER A 27 -7.73 -8.90 -0.59
N VAL A 28 -8.60 -9.07 -1.58
CA VAL A 28 -10.06 -9.01 -1.41
C VAL A 28 -10.73 -10.24 -2.05
N GLY A 29 -11.60 -10.92 -1.29
CA GLY A 29 -12.37 -12.06 -1.82
C GLY A 29 -13.45 -11.63 -2.83
N THR A 30 -14.17 -10.55 -2.53
CA THR A 30 -15.15 -9.93 -3.44
C THR A 30 -15.11 -8.42 -3.27
N GLY A 31 -14.75 -7.70 -4.35
CA GLY A 31 -14.65 -6.25 -4.37
C GLY A 31 -13.40 -5.78 -5.13
N SER A 32 -12.74 -4.72 -4.67
CA SER A 32 -11.61 -4.12 -5.38
C SER A 32 -10.48 -3.66 -4.46
N VAL A 33 -9.24 -3.71 -4.96
CA VAL A 33 -8.10 -3.00 -4.40
C VAL A 33 -7.74 -1.86 -5.35
N THR A 34 -7.75 -0.64 -4.84
CA THR A 34 -7.38 0.58 -5.56
C THR A 34 -6.15 1.18 -4.93
N TYR A 35 -5.23 1.67 -5.77
CA TYR A 35 -4.05 2.39 -5.32
C TYR A 35 -4.11 3.80 -5.91
N THR A 36 -3.94 4.80 -5.04
CA THR A 36 -3.86 6.21 -5.41
C THR A 36 -2.49 6.73 -5.00
N ASP A 37 -1.69 7.13 -5.97
CA ASP A 37 -0.44 7.84 -5.71
C ASP A 37 -0.76 9.29 -5.28
N LEU A 38 -0.28 9.69 -4.11
CA LEU A 38 -0.57 10.99 -3.51
C LEU A 38 0.61 11.97 -3.54
N GLY A 39 1.81 11.57 -3.99
CA GLY A 39 2.96 12.46 -3.96
C GLY A 39 4.23 11.91 -4.58
N ALA A 40 5.32 12.71 -4.56
CA ALA A 40 6.64 12.21 -4.93
C ALA A 40 7.02 11.07 -3.97
N GLY A 41 7.70 10.02 -4.46
CA GLY A 41 8.02 8.86 -3.61
C GLY A 41 8.04 7.50 -4.31
N GLY A 42 7.62 7.40 -5.57
CA GLY A 42 7.88 6.22 -6.39
C GLY A 42 7.34 4.93 -5.76
N MET A 43 6.02 4.88 -5.54
CA MET A 43 5.36 3.63 -5.17
C MET A 43 4.74 3.00 -6.41
N SER A 44 5.02 1.71 -6.60
CA SER A 44 4.58 0.92 -7.73
C SER A 44 3.66 -0.19 -7.27
N ARG A 45 2.66 -0.54 -8.10
CA ARG A 45 1.77 -1.67 -7.86
C ARG A 45 2.12 -2.84 -8.76
N LEU A 46 2.35 -4.01 -8.17
CA LEU A 46 2.50 -5.29 -8.84
C LEU A 46 1.48 -6.29 -8.30
N GLY A 47 0.36 -6.44 -9.02
CA GLY A 47 -0.76 -7.29 -8.60
C GLY A 47 -1.39 -6.81 -7.28
N ASP A 48 -1.24 -7.62 -6.24
CA ASP A 48 -1.75 -7.37 -4.88
C ASP A 48 -0.72 -6.68 -3.98
N ILE A 49 0.49 -6.43 -4.49
CA ILE A 49 1.58 -5.78 -3.78
C ILE A 49 1.72 -4.33 -4.25
N ILE A 50 1.85 -3.41 -3.30
CA ILE A 50 2.09 -1.98 -3.54
C ILE A 50 3.31 -1.60 -2.70
N SER A 51 4.41 -1.21 -3.34
CA SER A 51 5.68 -0.98 -2.64
C SER A 51 6.45 0.21 -3.19
N THR A 52 7.39 0.75 -2.41
CA THR A 52 8.37 1.70 -2.92
C THR A 52 9.28 1.04 -3.95
N ASP A 53 9.70 1.79 -4.98
CA ASP A 53 10.50 1.28 -6.09
C ASP A 53 11.83 0.64 -5.64
N ASP A 54 12.38 1.10 -4.53
CA ASP A 54 13.64 0.66 -3.95
C ASP A 54 13.48 -0.14 -2.64
N TYR A 55 12.27 -0.67 -2.38
CA TYR A 55 11.94 -1.49 -1.22
C TYR A 55 13.00 -2.58 -0.92
N ASN A 56 13.55 -3.20 -1.97
CA ASN A 56 14.55 -4.26 -1.81
C ASN A 56 15.92 -3.75 -1.37
N SER A 57 16.29 -2.53 -1.75
CA SER A 57 17.56 -1.88 -1.42
C SER A 57 17.50 -0.99 -0.18
N ALA A 58 16.31 -0.68 0.34
CA ALA A 58 16.16 0.12 1.55
C ALA A 58 16.72 -0.59 2.80
N SER A 59 17.30 0.21 3.71
CA SER A 59 17.84 -0.27 4.99
C SER A 59 16.75 -0.63 5.99
N ASP A 60 15.72 0.20 6.09
CA ASP A 60 14.58 -0.01 6.97
C ASP A 60 13.36 -0.40 6.12
N LYS A 61 12.72 -1.51 6.46
CA LYS A 61 11.59 -2.06 5.69
C LYS A 61 10.35 -2.18 6.55
N TYR A 62 9.25 -1.65 6.04
CA TYR A 62 7.94 -1.71 6.67
C TYR A 62 6.98 -2.47 5.78
N THR A 63 6.47 -3.59 6.30
CA THR A 63 5.49 -4.43 5.61
C THR A 63 4.15 -4.36 6.31
N PHE A 64 3.09 -4.15 5.53
CA PHE A 64 1.73 -4.18 6.01
C PHE A 64 0.91 -5.13 5.14
N SER A 65 -0.03 -5.83 5.76
CA SER A 65 -0.97 -6.68 5.03
C SER A 65 -2.39 -6.40 5.46
N LEU A 66 -3.29 -6.31 4.48
CA LEU A 66 -4.71 -6.18 4.71
C LEU A 66 -5.46 -7.17 3.82
N THR A 67 -6.28 -8.00 4.45
CA THR A 67 -7.15 -8.93 3.74
C THR A 67 -8.59 -8.67 4.12
N SER A 68 -9.47 -8.58 3.12
CA SER A 68 -10.91 -8.47 3.33
C SER A 68 -11.66 -9.56 2.57
N SER A 69 -12.72 -10.11 3.15
CA SER A 69 -13.58 -11.07 2.43
C SER A 69 -14.52 -10.36 1.45
N THR A 70 -15.06 -9.20 1.83
CA THR A 70 -15.98 -8.38 1.03
C THR A 70 -15.73 -6.90 1.24
N GLY A 71 -15.62 -6.13 0.16
CA GLY A 71 -15.49 -4.67 0.20
C GLY A 71 -14.33 -4.15 -0.65
N SER A 72 -13.97 -2.89 -0.44
CA SER A 72 -12.90 -2.24 -1.20
C SER A 72 -11.78 -1.79 -0.28
N ILE A 73 -10.55 -2.02 -0.71
CA ILE A 73 -9.35 -1.49 -0.06
C ILE A 73 -8.85 -0.33 -0.92
N GLU A 74 -8.67 0.83 -0.31
CA GLU A 74 -7.93 1.93 -0.93
C GLU A 74 -6.58 2.10 -0.23
N VAL A 75 -5.51 2.03 -1.01
CA VAL A 75 -4.16 2.32 -0.53
C VAL A 75 -3.73 3.64 -1.10
N ARG A 76 -3.24 4.52 -0.24
CA ARG A 76 -2.70 5.81 -0.64
C ARG A 76 -1.29 5.97 -0.11
N GLY A 77 -0.35 6.35 -0.98
CA GLY A 77 1.06 6.46 -0.62
C GLY A 77 1.65 7.80 -1.03
N GLN A 78 2.49 8.37 -0.17
CA GLN A 78 3.30 9.55 -0.48
C GLN A 78 4.61 9.53 0.33
N SER A 79 5.70 10.06 -0.26
CA SER A 79 6.82 10.59 0.53
C SER A 79 6.48 12.02 0.94
N LEU A 80 6.85 12.39 2.17
CA LEU A 80 6.95 13.81 2.58
C LEU A 80 8.31 14.41 2.21
#